data_AF-A0A359IKP3-F1
#
_entry.id   AF-A0A359IKP3-F1
#
_cell.length_a   1.000
_cell.length_b   1.000
_cell.length_c   1.000
_cell.angle_alpha   90.00
_cell.angle_beta   90.00
_cell.angle_gamma   90.00
#
_symmetry.space_group_name_H-M   'P 1'
#
loop_
_entity.id
_entity.type
_entity.pdbx_description
1 polymer ?
#
loop_
_entity_poly.entity_id
_entity_poly.type
_entity_poly.pdbx_seq_one_letter_code
_entity_poly.pdbx_strand_id
1 'polypeptide(L)'
;MENLAEFYFEKLPLDSNPGLLLAKFFCQSTNTTLSKSEIIMFNRLIKLYGRTIPYFAILDVNSMNDVNLDNPFGILSYFCKKRIEQKNPEVYNGAYNNLDKNIEKLGEQIAAQEGRKPLKVKELD
;
A
#
# COMPACT_ATOMS: atom_id res chain seq x y z
N MET A 1 -6.26 -8.12 22.22
CA MET A 1 -6.03 -7.85 20.78
C MET A 1 -5.67 -9.13 20.02
N GLU A 2 -4.93 -10.08 20.63
CA GLU A 2 -4.59 -11.39 20.04
C GLU A 2 -5.79 -12.14 19.44
N ASN A 3 -6.91 -12.24 20.18
CA ASN A 3 -8.11 -12.93 19.70
C ASN A 3 -8.75 -12.30 18.44
N LEU A 4 -8.67 -10.97 18.30
CA LEU A 4 -9.21 -10.27 17.12
C LEU A 4 -8.31 -10.50 15.89
N ALA A 5 -7.00 -10.33 16.06
CA ALA A 5 -6.02 -10.51 14.99
C ALA A 5 -6.06 -11.95 14.45
N GLU A 6 -6.04 -12.95 15.34
CA GLU A 6 -6.14 -14.37 14.99
C GLU A 6 -7.42 -14.68 14.21
N PHE A 7 -8.58 -14.21 14.70
CA PHE A 7 -9.85 -14.39 14.01
C PHE A 7 -9.81 -13.90 12.56
N TYR A 8 -9.30 -12.68 12.34
CA TYR A 8 -9.22 -12.11 11.00
C TYR A 8 -8.20 -12.82 10.11
N PHE A 9 -7.08 -13.27 10.68
CA PHE A 9 -6.07 -14.04 9.95
C PHE A 9 -6.63 -15.37 9.44
N GLU A 10 -7.36 -16.10 10.27
CA GLU A 10 -7.99 -17.37 9.92
C GLU A 10 -9.08 -17.24 8.85
N LYS A 11 -9.85 -16.13 8.89
CA LYS A 11 -10.93 -15.87 7.92
C LYS A 11 -10.41 -15.41 6.56
N LEU A 12 -9.30 -14.69 6.52
CA LEU A 12 -8.75 -14.05 5.32
C LEU A 12 -8.53 -14.97 4.10
N PRO A 13 -8.01 -16.22 4.23
CA PRO A 13 -7.88 -17.11 3.09
C PRO A 13 -9.24 -17.62 2.56
N LEU A 14 -10.26 -17.68 3.42
CA LEU A 14 -11.57 -18.27 3.11
C LEU A 14 -12.60 -17.24 2.62
N ASP A 15 -12.37 -15.96 2.87
CA ASP A 15 -13.32 -14.89 2.54
C ASP A 15 -13.38 -14.59 1.03
N SER A 16 -14.59 -14.43 0.51
CA SER A 16 -14.85 -14.11 -0.90
C SER A 16 -14.61 -12.63 -1.22
N ASN A 17 -14.64 -11.76 -0.21
CA ASN A 17 -14.31 -10.34 -0.29
C ASN A 17 -13.30 -9.96 0.81
N PRO A 18 -12.03 -10.37 0.63
CA PRO A 18 -10.99 -10.13 1.63
C PRO A 18 -10.73 -8.63 1.86
N GLY A 19 -11.02 -7.75 0.89
CA GLY A 19 -10.88 -6.30 1.08
C GLY A 19 -11.88 -5.74 2.08
N LEU A 20 -13.13 -6.19 2.03
CA LEU A 20 -14.14 -5.81 3.03
C LEU A 20 -13.79 -6.37 4.41
N LEU A 21 -13.30 -7.61 4.46
CA LEU A 21 -12.86 -8.24 5.71
C LEU A 21 -11.72 -7.43 6.36
N LEU A 22 -10.70 -7.06 5.59
CA LEU A 22 -9.58 -6.25 6.09
C LEU A 22 -9.99 -4.82 6.46
N ALA A 23 -10.93 -4.21 5.74
CA ALA A 23 -11.46 -2.90 6.12
C ALA A 23 -12.19 -2.96 7.47
N LYS A 24 -12.97 -4.01 7.73
CA LYS A 24 -13.61 -4.24 9.04
C LYS A 24 -12.57 -4.44 10.14
N PHE A 25 -11.54 -5.23 9.86
CA PHE A 25 -10.44 -5.44 10.80
C PHE A 25 -9.77 -4.12 11.17
N PHE A 26 -9.43 -3.30 10.18
CA PHE A 26 -8.82 -1.99 10.39
C PHE A 26 -9.69 -1.07 11.24
N CYS A 27 -10.99 -0.91 10.90
CA CYS A 27 -11.90 -0.10 11.70
C CYS A 27 -11.96 -0.56 13.16
N GLN A 28 -12.02 -1.87 13.39
CA GLN A 28 -12.08 -2.45 14.73
C GLN A 28 -10.76 -2.35 15.50
N SER A 29 -9.63 -2.42 14.81
CA SER A 29 -8.31 -2.33 15.44
C SER A 29 -7.95 -0.88 15.79
N THR A 30 -8.31 0.09 14.96
CA THR A 30 -8.00 1.51 15.16
C THR A 30 -9.14 2.31 15.78
N ASN A 31 -10.30 1.69 16.04
CA ASN A 31 -11.52 2.37 16.48
C ASN A 31 -11.94 3.53 15.56
N THR A 32 -11.87 3.32 14.24
CA THR A 32 -12.19 4.33 13.21
C THR A 32 -13.38 3.89 12.38
N THR A 33 -13.88 4.81 11.55
CA THR A 33 -14.87 4.50 10.52
C THR A 33 -14.30 4.85 9.17
N LEU A 34 -14.46 3.95 8.20
CA LEU A 34 -14.04 4.15 6.82
C LEU A 34 -15.24 4.45 5.93
N SER A 35 -15.04 5.35 4.98
CA SER A 35 -15.93 5.63 3.87
C SER A 35 -15.96 4.49 2.84
N LYS A 36 -16.94 4.50 1.94
CA LYS A 36 -17.04 3.52 0.85
C LYS A 36 -15.81 3.54 -0.07
N SER A 37 -15.25 4.72 -0.34
CA SER A 37 -14.03 4.85 -1.14
C SER A 37 -12.86 4.15 -0.48
N GLU A 38 -12.67 4.32 0.83
CA GLU A 38 -11.58 3.68 1.57
C GLU A 38 -11.71 2.15 1.59
N ILE A 39 -12.92 1.61 1.70
CA ILE A 39 -13.15 0.16 1.59
C ILE A 39 -12.73 -0.38 0.20
N ILE A 40 -12.99 0.36 -0.87
CA ILE A 40 -12.53 -0.01 -2.22
C ILE A 40 -11.00 -0.04 -2.27
N MET A 41 -10.33 0.84 -1.53
CA MET A 41 -8.88 0.90 -1.50
C MET A 41 -8.24 -0.33 -0.84
N PHE A 42 -8.89 -0.99 0.11
CA PHE A 42 -8.42 -2.28 0.64
C PHE A 42 -8.38 -3.38 -0.43
N ASN A 43 -9.38 -3.44 -1.31
CA ASN A 43 -9.36 -4.37 -2.45
C ASN A 43 -8.19 -4.07 -3.41
N ARG A 44 -7.84 -2.79 -3.58
CA ARG A 44 -6.66 -2.40 -4.38
C ARG A 44 -5.35 -2.81 -3.70
N LEU A 45 -5.21 -2.63 -2.38
CA LEU A 45 -4.05 -3.11 -1.63
C LEU A 45 -3.87 -4.62 -1.79
N ILE A 46 -4.95 -5.39 -1.68
CA ILE A 46 -4.89 -6.85 -1.85
C ILE A 46 -4.48 -7.22 -3.27
N LYS A 47 -4.99 -6.52 -4.29
CA LYS A 47 -4.61 -6.77 -5.68
C LYS A 47 -3.13 -6.51 -5.93
N LEU A 48 -2.55 -5.50 -5.28
CA LEU A 48 -1.15 -5.10 -5.46
C LEU A 48 -0.18 -5.96 -4.62
N TYR A 49 -0.56 -6.30 -3.39
CA TYR A 49 0.35 -6.85 -2.40
C TYR A 49 -0.02 -8.26 -1.93
N GLY A 50 -1.10 -8.84 -2.44
CA GLY A 50 -1.68 -10.08 -1.94
C GLY A 50 -2.46 -9.85 -0.64
N ARG A 51 -3.12 -10.90 -0.14
CA ARG A 51 -3.99 -10.79 1.06
C ARG A 51 -3.21 -10.56 2.35
N THR A 52 -2.08 -11.25 2.48
CA THR A 52 -1.30 -11.32 3.73
C THR A 52 -0.56 -10.03 4.06
N ILE A 53 -0.03 -9.32 3.08
CA ILE A 53 0.77 -8.10 3.31
C ILE A 53 -0.09 -6.99 3.94
N PRO A 54 -1.29 -6.63 3.41
CA PRO A 54 -2.15 -5.62 4.01
C PRO A 54 -2.64 -6.01 5.41
N TYR A 55 -2.90 -7.31 5.68
CA TYR A 55 -3.24 -7.78 7.03
C TYR A 55 -2.16 -7.39 8.04
N PHE A 56 -0.89 -7.70 7.74
CA PHE A 56 0.20 -7.37 8.65
C PHE A 56 0.49 -5.86 8.69
N ALA A 57 0.23 -5.11 7.61
CA ALA A 57 0.31 -3.66 7.62
C ALA A 57 -0.70 -3.04 8.61
N ILE A 58 -1.91 -3.60 8.73
CA ILE A 58 -2.90 -3.14 9.74
C ILE A 58 -2.37 -3.36 11.15
N LEU A 59 -1.70 -4.50 11.40
CA LEU A 59 -1.07 -4.77 12.70
C LEU A 59 0.05 -3.77 13.01
N ASP A 60 0.87 -3.43 12.02
CA ASP A 60 1.93 -2.42 12.19
C ASP A 60 1.35 -1.07 12.58
N VAL A 61 0.31 -0.61 11.86
CA VAL A 61 -0.36 0.66 12.16
C VAL A 61 -0.92 0.65 13.58
N ASN A 62 -1.55 -0.45 13.99
CA ASN A 62 -2.16 -0.57 15.31
C ASN A 62 -1.13 -0.65 16.45
N SER A 63 0.10 -1.06 16.14
CA SER A 63 1.20 -1.09 17.13
C SER A 63 1.81 0.30 17.39
N MET A 64 1.44 1.31 16.60
CA MET A 64 2.00 2.65 16.70
C MET A 64 1.12 3.55 17.57
N ASN A 65 1.73 4.18 18.57
CA ASN A 65 1.08 5.22 19.35
C ASN A 65 0.98 6.50 18.49
N ASP A 66 -0.21 7.10 18.41
CA ASP A 66 -0.49 8.38 17.74
C ASP A 66 -0.29 8.42 16.22
N VAL A 67 -0.70 7.38 15.49
CA VAL A 67 -0.80 7.48 14.03
C VAL A 67 -1.95 8.43 13.66
N ASN A 68 -1.64 9.51 12.93
CA ASN A 68 -2.67 10.30 12.27
C ASN A 68 -3.31 9.44 11.16
N LEU A 69 -4.62 9.21 11.25
CA LEU A 69 -5.39 8.36 10.31
C LEU A 69 -6.22 9.16 9.30
N ASP A 70 -5.88 10.42 9.02
CA ASP A 70 -6.54 11.26 8.01
C ASP A 70 -6.40 10.68 6.58
N ASN A 71 -5.34 9.88 6.35
CA ASN A 71 -5.13 9.15 5.10
C ASN A 71 -4.73 7.68 5.35
N PRO A 72 -5.69 6.83 5.73
CA PRO A 72 -5.40 5.45 6.15
C PRO A 72 -4.83 4.62 4.99
N PHE A 73 -5.23 4.91 3.75
CA PHE A 73 -4.68 4.22 2.57
C PHE A 73 -3.21 4.54 2.33
N GLY A 74 -2.82 5.82 2.42
CA GLY A 74 -1.42 6.22 2.23
C GLY A 74 -0.50 5.51 3.24
N ILE A 75 -0.96 5.43 4.49
CA ILE A 75 -0.24 4.77 5.59
C ILE A 75 -0.14 3.27 5.35
N LEU A 76 -1.26 2.60 5.05
CA LEU A 76 -1.26 1.17 4.78
C LEU A 76 -0.41 0.81 3.55
N SER A 77 -0.47 1.64 2.49
CA SER A 77 0.37 1.48 1.31
C SER A 77 1.86 1.57 1.66
N TYR A 78 2.25 2.54 2.49
CA TYR A 78 3.62 2.67 3.00
C TYR A 78 4.09 1.41 3.76
N PHE A 79 3.27 0.86 4.67
CA PHE A 79 3.65 -0.36 5.39
C PHE A 79 3.69 -1.60 4.50
N CYS A 80 2.78 -1.71 3.54
CA CYS A 80 2.84 -2.78 2.54
C CYS A 80 4.14 -2.71 1.73
N LYS A 81 4.51 -1.50 1.29
CA LYS A 81 5.74 -1.21 0.57
C LYS A 81 6.98 -1.64 1.36
N LYS A 82 7.09 -1.16 2.61
CA LYS A 82 8.18 -1.46 3.54
C LYS A 82 8.32 -2.97 3.81
N ARG A 83 7.21 -3.71 3.91
CA ARG A 83 7.23 -5.17 4.10
C ARG A 83 7.77 -5.91 2.88
N ILE A 84 7.48 -5.44 1.67
CA ILE A 84 8.02 -6.05 0.45
C ILE A 84 9.50 -5.73 0.31
N GLU A 85 9.91 -4.49 0.59
CA GLU A 85 11.32 -4.08 0.65
C GLU A 85 12.13 -5.00 1.58
N GLN A 86 11.61 -5.27 2.78
CA GLN A 86 12.26 -6.14 3.75
C GLN A 86 12.33 -7.61 3.32
N LYS A 87 11.30 -8.10 2.61
CA LYS A 87 11.26 -9.51 2.18
C LYS A 87 12.07 -9.78 0.91
N ASN A 88 12.16 -8.82 0.00
CA ASN A 88 12.83 -8.99 -1.29
C ASN A 88 13.59 -7.70 -1.70
N PRO A 89 14.66 -7.32 -0.98
CA PRO A 89 15.37 -6.08 -1.25
C PRO A 89 15.92 -6.01 -2.69
N GLU A 90 16.32 -7.14 -3.28
CA GLU A 90 16.86 -7.19 -4.63
C GLU A 90 15.80 -7.00 -5.73
N VAL A 91 14.63 -7.64 -5.59
CA VAL A 91 13.51 -7.50 -6.54
C VAL A 91 12.92 -6.09 -6.47
N TYR A 92 12.87 -5.54 -5.26
CA TYR A 92 12.31 -4.22 -5.00
C TYR A 92 13.13 -3.10 -5.65
N ASN A 93 14.44 -3.12 -5.44
CA ASN A 93 15.37 -2.19 -6.08
C ASN A 93 15.32 -2.32 -7.61
N GLY A 94 15.19 -3.54 -8.14
CA GLY A 94 15.05 -3.77 -9.59
C GLY A 94 13.74 -3.21 -10.18
N ALA A 95 12.61 -3.40 -9.50
CA ALA A 95 11.31 -2.96 -9.96
C ALA A 95 11.14 -1.43 -9.93
N TYR A 96 11.63 -0.76 -8.89
CA TYR A 96 11.59 0.70 -8.79
C TYR A 96 12.57 1.36 -9.76
N ASN A 97 13.79 0.82 -9.89
CA ASN A 97 14.72 1.29 -10.93
C ASN A 97 14.12 1.18 -12.34
N ASN A 98 13.30 0.15 -12.61
CA ASN A 98 12.60 0.03 -13.89
C ASN A 98 11.43 1.02 -14.02
N LEU A 99 10.70 1.28 -12.94
CA LEU A 99 9.64 2.29 -12.90
C LEU A 99 10.20 3.70 -13.10
N ASP A 100 11.27 4.07 -12.40
CA ASP A 100 11.94 5.36 -12.55
C ASP A 100 12.47 5.55 -13.97
N LYS A 101 13.09 4.51 -14.55
CA LYS A 101 13.50 4.52 -15.96
C LYS A 101 12.33 4.68 -16.92
N ASN A 102 11.18 4.07 -16.63
CA ASN A 102 9.99 4.22 -17.48
C ASN A 102 9.37 5.61 -17.34
N ILE A 103 9.40 6.19 -16.14
CA ILE A 103 8.98 7.58 -15.89
C ILE A 103 9.90 8.56 -16.62
N GLU A 104 11.22 8.35 -16.55
CA GLU A 104 12.20 9.15 -17.30
C GLU A 104 11.95 9.05 -18.82
N LYS A 105 11.75 7.84 -19.35
CA LYS A 105 11.41 7.65 -20.77
C LYS A 105 10.11 8.33 -21.18
N LEU A 106 9.09 8.30 -20.34
CA LEU A 106 7.83 9.01 -20.59
C LEU A 106 8.05 10.53 -20.55
N GLY A 107 8.86 11.03 -19.62
CA GLY A 107 9.27 12.43 -19.56
C GLY A 107 10.03 12.88 -20.81
N GLU A 108 10.93 12.05 -21.32
CA GLU A 108 11.64 12.27 -22.59
C GLU A 108 10.68 12.32 -23.79
N GLN A 109 9.70 11.41 -23.87
CA GLN A 109 8.70 11.39 -24.94
C GLN A 109 7.82 12.64 -24.92
N ILE A 110 7.36 13.07 -23.74
CA ILE A 110 6.55 14.29 -23.57
C ILE A 110 7.39 15.52 -23.95
N ALA A 111 8.62 15.62 -23.45
CA ALA A 111 9.51 16.73 -23.73
C ALA A 111 9.84 16.85 -25.23
N ALA A 112 10.05 15.72 -25.91
CA ALA A 112 10.24 15.67 -27.36
C ALA A 112 9.00 16.14 -28.14
N GLN A 113 7.79 15.81 -27.68
CA GLN A 113 6.55 16.31 -28.29
C GLN A 113 6.32 17.81 -28.03
N GLU A 114 6.70 18.31 -26.85
CA GLU A 114 6.53 19.71 -26.46
C GLU A 114 7.68 20.64 -26.91
N GLY A 115 8.76 20.10 -27.48
CA GLY A 115 9.95 20.86 -27.84
C GLY A 115 10.72 21.41 -26.63
N ARG A 116 10.61 20.75 -25.47
CA ARG A 116 11.22 21.15 -24.19
C ARG A 116 12.30 20.14 -23.76
N LYS A 117 13.09 20.49 -22.74
CA LYS A 117 14.05 19.56 -22.13
C LYS A 117 13.34 18.62 -21.13
N PRO A 118 13.73 17.34 -21.06
CA PRO A 118 13.15 16.38 -20.12
C PRO A 118 13.52 16.73 -18.67
N LEU A 119 12.55 16.61 -17.77
CA LEU A 119 12.77 16.69 -16.32
C LEU A 119 13.34 15.35 -15.85
N LYS A 120 14.48 15.39 -15.15
CA LYS A 120 15.06 14.18 -14.54
C LYS A 120 14.42 13.93 -13.18
N VAL A 121 14.13 12.68 -12.88
CA VAL A 121 13.47 12.28 -11.61
C VAL A 121 14.27 12.74 -10.38
N LYS A 122 15.60 12.86 -10.50
CA LYS A 122 16.50 13.35 -9.44
C LYS A 122 16.43 14.86 -9.16
N GLU A 123 15.67 15.63 -9.93
CA GLU A 123 15.52 17.09 -9.75
C GLU A 123 14.20 17.46 -9.04
N LEU A 124 13.44 16.47 -8.57
CA LEU A 124 12.12 16.62 -7.92
C LEU A 124 12.16 16.52 -6.38
N ASP A 125 13.34 16.39 -5.78
CA ASP A 125 13.56 16.36 -4.32
C ASP A 125 13.84 17.77 -3.75
#